data_AF-A0A957SAB2-F1
#
_entry.id   AF-A0A957SAB2-F1
#
_cell.length_a   1.000
_cell.length_b   1.000
_cell.length_c   1.000
_cell.angle_alpha   90.00
_cell.angle_beta   90.00
_cell.angle_gamma   90.00
#
_symmetry.space_group_name_H-M   'P 1'
#
loop_
_entity.id
_entity.type
_entity.pdbx_description
1 polymer ?
#
loop_
_entity_poly.entity_id
_entity_poly.type
_entity_poly.pdbx_seq_one_letter_code
_entity_poly.pdbx_strand_id
1 'polypeptide(L)'
;ERIPGTDIELMAVNGSEAEFRIAGMRSVRVAGDSLDFDGDWPGISGVSYSARLRLYHVGSDNIRAAGVHQLVIRNIQPVENATPLGAFTLKFPLVTSVNKGAQFKGLTLGYVGEDDRGAQMSGLPQGDYPYRKTGDSIVWNGQLRPDIPAQYSFRVLLYSADSLRVGGIVNISLPGS
;
A
#
# COMPACT_ATOMS: atom_id res chain seq x y z
N GLU A 1 7.56 -9.73 19.57
CA GLU A 1 7.43 -9.46 18.13
C GLU A 1 6.75 -8.10 17.92
N ARG A 2 7.24 -7.25 17.03
CA ARG A 2 6.70 -5.89 16.82
C ARG A 2 5.81 -5.87 15.58
N ILE A 3 4.69 -5.15 15.66
CA ILE A 3 3.89 -4.84 14.46
C ILE A 3 4.67 -3.80 13.63
N PRO A 4 5.04 -4.10 12.37
CA PRO A 4 5.89 -3.22 11.59
C PRO A 4 5.35 -1.80 11.47
N GLY A 5 6.25 -0.82 11.61
CA GLY A 5 5.89 0.59 11.51
C GLY A 5 5.14 1.16 12.72
N THR A 6 5.04 0.40 13.80
CA THR A 6 4.38 0.82 15.06
C THR A 6 5.32 0.64 16.25
N ASP A 7 4.93 1.17 17.40
CA ASP A 7 5.55 0.89 18.70
C ASP A 7 4.86 -0.26 19.46
N ILE A 8 3.93 -0.97 18.84
CA ILE A 8 3.19 -2.09 19.43
C ILE A 8 4.05 -3.35 19.36
N GLU A 9 4.47 -3.82 20.52
CA GLU A 9 5.36 -4.96 20.66
C GLU A 9 4.74 -6.02 21.57
N LEU A 10 4.58 -7.24 21.04
CA LEU A 10 4.21 -8.41 21.83
C LEU A 10 5.38 -8.82 22.72
N MET A 11 5.11 -8.87 24.03
CA MET A 11 6.08 -9.19 25.08
C MET A 11 5.96 -10.64 25.55
N ALA A 12 4.73 -11.12 25.78
CA ALA A 12 4.45 -12.47 26.29
C ALA A 12 3.02 -12.91 25.95
N VAL A 13 2.78 -14.22 26.01
CA VAL A 13 1.44 -14.82 25.88
C VAL A 13 1.23 -15.79 27.04
N ASN A 14 0.15 -15.62 27.79
CA ASN A 14 -0.19 -16.41 28.98
C ASN A 14 -1.62 -16.93 28.84
N GLY A 15 -1.77 -18.13 28.29
CA GLY A 15 -3.09 -18.72 28.04
C GLY A 15 -3.90 -17.89 27.04
N SER A 16 -4.97 -17.25 27.51
CA SER A 16 -5.85 -16.39 26.71
C SER A 16 -5.48 -14.90 26.74
N GLU A 17 -4.40 -14.55 27.44
CA GLU A 17 -3.93 -13.17 27.59
C GLU A 17 -2.64 -12.94 26.81
N ALA A 18 -2.57 -11.80 26.13
CA ALA A 18 -1.40 -11.31 25.42
C ALA A 18 -0.90 -10.04 26.09
N GLU A 19 0.38 -10.01 26.47
CA GLU A 19 1.01 -8.82 27.00
C GLU A 19 1.70 -8.04 25.88
N PHE A 20 1.28 -6.80 25.68
CA PHE A 20 1.88 -5.86 24.74
C PHE A 20 2.60 -4.74 25.49
N ARG A 21 3.59 -4.16 24.83
CA ARG A 21 4.13 -2.85 25.13
C ARG A 21 3.66 -1.89 24.06
N ILE A 22 2.96 -0.83 24.48
CA ILE A 22 2.35 0.19 23.60
C ILE A 22 2.68 1.55 24.21
N ALA A 23 3.24 2.48 23.44
CA ALA A 23 3.75 3.76 23.94
C ALA A 23 4.70 3.60 25.14
N GLY A 24 5.51 2.54 25.13
CA GLY A 24 6.43 2.19 26.23
C GLY A 24 5.76 1.63 27.49
N MET A 25 4.43 1.52 27.53
CA MET A 25 3.66 1.03 28.67
C MET A 25 3.23 -0.42 28.49
N ARG A 26 3.25 -1.19 29.59
CA ARG A 26 2.70 -2.55 29.63
C ARG A 26 1.18 -2.52 29.48
N SER A 27 0.64 -3.40 28.65
CA SER A 27 -0.77 -3.50 28.32
C SER A 27 -1.18 -4.96 28.08
N VAL A 28 -1.99 -5.53 28.96
CA VAL A 28 -2.59 -6.86 28.75
C VAL A 28 -3.82 -6.74 27.87
N ARG A 29 -4.00 -7.68 26.94
CA ARG A 29 -5.07 -7.74 25.96
C ARG A 29 -5.57 -9.16 25.78
N VAL A 30 -6.86 -9.32 25.49
CA VAL A 30 -7.49 -10.60 25.18
C VAL A 30 -8.13 -10.57 23.79
N ALA A 31 -8.62 -11.72 23.32
CA ALA A 31 -9.42 -11.77 22.10
C ALA A 31 -10.63 -10.83 22.22
N GLY A 32 -10.84 -10.01 21.20
CA GLY A 32 -11.84 -8.95 21.18
C GLY A 32 -11.29 -7.56 21.49
N ASP A 33 -10.07 -7.42 22.01
CA ASP A 33 -9.48 -6.10 22.28
C ASP A 33 -8.84 -5.46 21.05
N SER A 34 -8.66 -4.14 21.11
CA SER A 34 -8.03 -3.34 20.06
C SER A 34 -6.53 -3.17 20.24
N LEU A 35 -5.83 -3.06 19.11
CA LEU A 35 -4.47 -2.57 18.97
C LEU A 35 -4.50 -1.42 17.96
N ASP A 36 -4.48 -0.19 18.48
CA ASP A 36 -4.59 1.03 17.68
C ASP A 36 -3.26 1.78 17.69
N PHE A 37 -2.87 2.27 16.52
CA PHE A 37 -1.68 3.08 16.32
C PHE A 37 -1.97 4.25 15.39
N ASP A 38 -1.42 5.41 15.71
CA ASP A 38 -1.32 6.57 14.82
C ASP A 38 0.06 7.19 15.01
N GLY A 39 0.81 7.36 13.93
CA GLY A 39 2.12 7.99 14.00
C GLY A 39 2.85 8.05 12.67
N ASP A 40 4.06 8.59 12.70
CA ASP A 40 4.97 8.58 11.56
C ASP A 40 5.62 7.21 11.41
N TRP A 41 5.91 6.80 10.18
CA TRP A 41 6.67 5.57 9.93
C TRP A 41 8.12 5.75 10.40
N PRO A 42 8.64 4.88 11.28
CA PRO A 42 10.00 5.02 11.79
C PRO A 42 11.07 5.00 10.70
N GLY A 43 12.00 5.95 10.76
CA GLY A 43 13.16 5.99 9.85
C GLY A 43 12.88 6.56 8.47
N ILE A 44 11.69 7.13 8.21
CA ILE A 44 11.39 7.79 6.93
C ILE A 44 10.46 9.00 7.10
N SER A 45 10.91 10.16 6.64
CA SER A 45 10.16 11.41 6.78
C SER A 45 9.00 11.51 5.77
N GLY A 46 7.89 12.12 6.19
CA GLY A 46 6.73 12.38 5.33
C GLY A 46 5.90 11.14 5.01
N VAL A 47 6.05 10.08 5.80
CA VAL A 47 5.20 8.88 5.74
C VAL A 47 4.54 8.72 7.09
N SER A 48 3.20 8.66 7.11
CA SER A 48 2.44 8.38 8.33
C SER A 48 1.61 7.12 8.18
N TYR A 49 1.40 6.43 9.29
CA TYR A 49 0.73 5.16 9.35
C TYR A 49 -0.28 5.13 10.49
N SER A 50 -1.46 4.62 10.18
CA SER A 50 -2.50 4.35 11.15
C SER A 50 -2.92 2.89 11.04
N ALA A 51 -3.04 2.22 12.18
CA ALA A 51 -3.58 0.88 12.29
C ALA A 51 -4.73 0.88 13.28
N ARG A 52 -5.82 0.20 12.92
CA ARG A 52 -6.96 -0.08 13.79
C ARG A 52 -7.21 -1.57 13.75
N LEU A 53 -6.57 -2.31 14.65
CA LEU A 53 -6.56 -3.76 14.63
C LEU A 53 -7.41 -4.30 15.78
N ARG A 54 -8.04 -5.44 15.54
CA ARG A 54 -8.73 -6.20 16.57
C ARG A 54 -8.12 -7.58 16.69
N LEU A 55 -7.81 -7.96 17.93
CA LEU A 55 -7.43 -9.32 18.25
C LEU A 55 -8.64 -10.22 18.06
N TYR A 56 -8.52 -11.21 17.19
CA TYR A 56 -9.57 -12.22 17.00
C TYR A 56 -9.14 -13.61 17.48
N HIS A 57 -7.85 -13.77 17.79
CA HIS A 57 -7.32 -14.99 18.39
C HIS A 57 -6.13 -14.66 19.30
N VAL A 58 -6.16 -15.19 20.52
CA VAL A 58 -5.02 -15.25 21.44
C VAL A 58 -4.96 -16.68 21.94
N GLY A 59 -3.94 -17.42 21.52
CA GLY A 59 -3.66 -18.77 21.99
C GLY A 59 -2.21 -18.89 22.42
N SER A 60 -1.85 -20.01 23.05
CA SER A 60 -0.51 -20.24 23.62
C SER A 60 0.63 -20.02 22.63
N ASP A 61 0.40 -20.32 21.35
CA ASP A 61 1.46 -20.39 20.34
C ASP A 61 1.39 -19.24 19.34
N ASN A 62 0.24 -18.60 19.19
CA ASN A 62 0.08 -17.49 18.25
C ASN A 62 -1.02 -16.52 18.66
N ILE A 63 -0.84 -15.29 18.19
CA ILE A 63 -1.82 -14.23 18.26
C ILE A 63 -2.19 -13.82 16.84
N ARG A 64 -3.46 -13.50 16.62
CA ARG A 64 -3.91 -12.97 15.34
C ARG A 64 -4.74 -11.71 15.54
N ALA A 65 -4.35 -10.69 14.79
CA ALA A 65 -5.07 -9.43 14.68
C ALA A 65 -5.45 -9.19 13.22
N ALA A 66 -6.58 -8.52 13.01
CA ALA A 66 -6.98 -8.05 11.69
C ALA A 66 -7.65 -6.68 11.82
N GLY A 67 -7.58 -5.87 10.78
CA GLY A 67 -8.23 -4.57 10.80
C GLY A 67 -7.84 -3.68 9.63
N VAL A 68 -7.99 -2.38 9.84
CA VAL A 68 -7.78 -1.36 8.81
C VAL A 68 -6.41 -0.75 8.98
N HIS A 69 -5.73 -0.60 7.83
CA HIS A 69 -4.44 0.06 7.72
C HIS A 69 -4.58 1.26 6.80
N GLN A 70 -4.00 2.39 7.19
CA GLN A 70 -3.90 3.58 6.36
C GLN A 70 -2.44 4.01 6.31
N LEU A 71 -1.90 4.12 5.10
CA LEU A 71 -0.58 4.65 4.83
C LEU A 71 -0.72 5.94 4.02
N VAL A 72 -0.09 7.02 4.49
CA VAL A 72 -0.06 8.31 3.79
C VAL A 72 1.39 8.63 3.47
N ILE A 73 1.69 8.79 2.18
CA ILE A 73 3.00 9.20 1.69
C ILE A 73 2.88 10.59 1.11
N ARG A 74 3.68 11.53 1.62
CA ARG A 74 3.73 12.92 1.16
C ARG A 74 4.88 13.12 0.17
N ASN A 75 4.75 14.17 -0.63
CA ASN A 75 5.77 14.63 -1.58
C ASN A 75 6.18 13.54 -2.59
N ILE A 76 5.19 12.80 -3.10
CA ILE A 76 5.44 11.79 -4.14
C ILE A 76 5.88 12.47 -5.45
N GLN A 77 6.91 11.92 -6.07
CA GLN A 77 7.42 12.27 -7.39
C GLN A 77 7.78 10.95 -8.09
N PRO A 78 6.80 10.27 -8.69
CA PRO A 78 7.00 8.91 -9.20
C PRO A 78 7.99 8.91 -10.37
N VAL A 79 8.95 8.00 -10.33
CA VAL A 79 9.89 7.71 -11.42
C VAL A 79 9.81 6.23 -11.73
N GLU A 80 9.58 5.90 -13.00
CA GLU A 80 9.62 4.53 -13.48
C GLU A 80 11.08 4.10 -13.66
N ASN A 81 11.45 2.99 -13.01
CA ASN A 81 12.77 2.40 -13.12
C ASN A 81 12.76 0.94 -12.63
N ALA A 82 13.88 0.24 -12.83
CA ALA A 82 14.04 -1.15 -12.40
C ALA A 82 14.44 -1.30 -10.91
N THR A 83 14.12 -0.33 -10.05
CA THR A 83 14.46 -0.42 -8.62
C THR A 83 13.71 -1.60 -7.98
N PRO A 84 14.42 -2.59 -7.41
CA PRO A 84 13.76 -3.71 -6.75
C PRO A 84 13.09 -3.27 -5.45
N LEU A 85 12.07 -4.03 -5.03
CA LEU A 85 11.51 -3.90 -3.69
C LEU A 85 12.55 -4.29 -2.64
N GLY A 86 12.55 -3.58 -1.51
CA GLY A 86 13.34 -3.91 -0.32
C GLY A 86 12.82 -5.13 0.44
N ALA A 87 13.55 -5.51 1.49
CA ALA A 87 13.28 -6.71 2.29
C ALA A 87 11.90 -6.69 2.98
N PHE A 88 11.45 -5.51 3.42
CA PHE A 88 10.13 -5.33 3.99
C PHE A 88 9.21 -4.63 2.99
N THR A 89 8.03 -5.21 2.77
CA THR A 89 7.02 -4.67 1.87
C THR A 89 5.65 -4.67 2.53
N LEU A 90 4.92 -3.57 2.34
CA LEU A 90 3.50 -3.52 2.62
C LEU A 90 2.70 -3.70 1.33
N LYS A 91 1.61 -4.46 1.42
CA LYS A 91 0.72 -4.75 0.31
C LYS A 91 -0.64 -4.12 0.56
N PHE A 92 -1.07 -3.22 -0.33
CA PHE A 92 -2.38 -2.58 -0.23
C PHE A 92 -3.24 -2.84 -1.47
N PRO A 93 -4.54 -3.16 -1.31
CA PRO A 93 -5.48 -3.00 -2.39
C PRO A 93 -5.65 -1.50 -2.69
N LEU A 94 -5.65 -1.14 -3.98
CA LEU A 94 -5.81 0.23 -4.42
C LEU A 94 -6.72 0.28 -5.64
N VAL A 95 -7.69 1.18 -5.60
CA VAL A 95 -8.50 1.59 -6.74
C VAL A 95 -8.29 3.08 -6.93
N THR A 96 -7.95 3.49 -8.15
CA THR A 96 -7.70 4.88 -8.49
C THR A 96 -8.26 5.21 -9.87
N SER A 97 -8.46 6.49 -10.12
CA SER A 97 -8.96 7.01 -11.38
C SER A 97 -8.17 8.23 -11.81
N VAL A 98 -8.14 8.46 -13.11
CA VAL A 98 -7.52 9.63 -13.72
C VAL A 98 -8.44 10.18 -14.80
N ASN A 99 -8.50 11.51 -14.90
CA ASN A 99 -9.23 12.18 -15.97
C ASN A 99 -8.41 12.17 -17.26
N LYS A 100 -9.08 12.34 -18.39
CA LYS A 100 -8.44 12.56 -19.69
C LYS A 100 -7.43 13.71 -19.61
N GLY A 101 -6.25 13.48 -20.18
CA GLY A 101 -5.14 14.42 -20.19
C GLY A 101 -4.33 14.49 -18.90
N ALA A 102 -4.67 13.69 -17.87
CA ALA A 102 -3.98 13.69 -16.60
C ALA A 102 -3.17 12.40 -16.34
N GLN A 103 -2.32 12.46 -15.32
CA GLN A 103 -1.49 11.36 -14.82
C GLN A 103 -2.06 10.81 -13.52
N PHE A 104 -1.94 9.49 -13.31
CA PHE A 104 -2.30 8.90 -12.02
C PHE A 104 -1.38 9.42 -10.91
N LYS A 105 -1.95 9.70 -9.74
CA LYS A 105 -1.14 10.00 -8.55
C LYS A 105 -0.33 8.76 -8.18
N GLY A 106 1.00 8.89 -8.13
CA GLY A 106 1.91 7.82 -7.73
C GLY A 106 2.36 6.88 -8.86
N LEU A 107 2.06 7.20 -10.12
CA LEU A 107 2.59 6.52 -11.30
C LEU A 107 3.12 7.56 -12.29
N THR A 108 3.95 7.15 -13.25
CA THR A 108 4.26 7.96 -14.45
C THR A 108 3.19 7.85 -15.53
N LEU A 109 2.25 6.91 -15.39
CA LEU A 109 1.22 6.60 -16.36
C LEU A 109 0.05 7.58 -16.31
N GLY A 110 -0.53 7.88 -17.47
CA GLY A 110 -1.70 8.75 -17.60
C GLY A 110 -2.72 8.24 -18.62
N TYR A 111 -3.78 9.02 -18.81
CA TYR A 111 -4.89 8.68 -19.71
C TYR A 111 -5.06 9.74 -20.80
N VAL A 112 -5.01 9.30 -22.07
CA VAL A 112 -5.14 10.19 -23.24
C VAL A 112 -6.59 10.28 -23.71
N GLY A 113 -7.37 9.19 -23.58
CA GLY A 113 -8.72 9.06 -24.10
C GLY A 113 -8.98 7.63 -24.60
N GLU A 114 -10.15 7.41 -25.22
CA GLU A 114 -10.53 6.11 -25.79
C GLU A 114 -10.69 6.19 -27.30
N ASP A 115 -10.46 5.05 -27.97
CA ASP A 115 -10.91 4.77 -29.32
C ASP A 115 -11.34 3.29 -29.44
N ASP A 116 -11.64 2.83 -30.66
CA ASP A 116 -12.10 1.46 -30.94
C ASP A 116 -11.15 0.35 -30.44
N ARG A 117 -9.89 0.68 -30.15
CA ARG A 117 -8.88 -0.25 -29.60
C ARG A 117 -8.93 -0.32 -28.07
N GLY A 118 -9.45 0.70 -27.40
CA GLY A 118 -9.61 0.78 -25.94
C GLY A 118 -9.10 2.09 -25.35
N ALA A 119 -8.81 2.08 -24.05
CA ALA A 119 -8.21 3.20 -23.33
C ALA A 119 -6.75 3.40 -23.77
N GLN A 120 -6.43 4.56 -24.34
CA GLN A 120 -5.08 4.95 -24.67
C GLN A 120 -4.36 5.54 -23.45
N MET A 121 -3.23 4.93 -23.09
CA MET A 121 -2.39 5.35 -21.98
C MET A 121 -1.20 6.19 -22.45
N SER A 122 -0.75 7.10 -21.59
CA SER A 122 0.51 7.85 -21.74
C SER A 122 1.52 7.43 -20.68
N GLY A 123 2.78 7.86 -20.86
CA GLY A 123 3.85 7.61 -19.90
C GLY A 123 4.44 6.19 -19.94
N LEU A 124 4.10 5.41 -20.97
CA LEU A 124 4.66 4.08 -21.21
C LEU A 124 6.09 4.17 -21.78
N PRO A 125 6.91 3.13 -21.59
CA PRO A 125 8.19 2.98 -22.27
C PRO A 125 8.08 3.16 -23.80
N GLN A 126 9.14 3.68 -24.41
CA GLN A 126 9.16 3.89 -25.85
C GLN A 126 8.98 2.56 -26.61
N GLY A 127 7.96 2.50 -27.47
CA GLY A 127 7.64 1.31 -28.26
C GLY A 127 6.55 0.42 -27.66
N ASP A 128 6.13 0.66 -26.42
CA ASP A 128 5.07 -0.11 -25.78
C ASP A 128 3.69 0.16 -26.40
N TYR A 129 2.86 -0.89 -26.46
CA TYR A 129 1.49 -0.79 -26.97
C TYR A 129 0.61 0.04 -26.02
N PRO A 130 -0.03 1.13 -26.47
CA PRO A 130 -0.64 2.09 -25.56
C PRO A 130 -2.09 1.80 -25.18
N TYR A 131 -2.74 0.82 -25.80
CA TYR A 131 -4.17 0.56 -25.56
C TYR A 131 -4.41 -0.53 -24.52
N ARG A 132 -5.41 -0.33 -23.66
CA ARG A 132 -5.91 -1.32 -22.70
C ARG A 132 -7.44 -1.37 -22.73
N LYS A 133 -8.01 -2.57 -22.76
CA LYS A 133 -9.44 -2.83 -22.59
C LYS A 133 -9.76 -3.18 -21.14
N THR A 134 -11.04 -3.21 -20.80
CA THR A 134 -11.50 -3.63 -19.48
C THR A 134 -11.00 -5.04 -19.19
N GLY A 135 -10.40 -5.24 -18.02
CA GLY A 135 -9.76 -6.48 -17.61
C GLY A 135 -8.28 -6.59 -17.95
N ASP A 136 -7.76 -5.78 -18.87
CA ASP A 136 -6.34 -5.81 -19.25
C ASP A 136 -5.45 -5.35 -18.10
N SER A 137 -4.28 -5.96 -18.03
CA SER A 137 -3.29 -5.70 -16.98
C SER A 137 -2.47 -4.43 -17.26
N ILE A 138 -2.14 -3.73 -16.19
CA ILE A 138 -1.19 -2.62 -16.15
C ILE A 138 -0.21 -2.92 -15.02
N VAL A 139 1.07 -3.03 -15.37
CA VAL A 139 2.16 -3.21 -14.41
C VAL A 139 3.05 -1.98 -14.47
N TRP A 140 3.43 -1.48 -13.30
CA TRP A 140 4.37 -0.38 -13.19
C TRP A 140 5.35 -0.68 -12.07
N ASN A 141 6.64 -0.40 -12.30
CA ASN A 141 7.69 -0.57 -11.32
C ASN A 141 8.50 0.73 -11.24
N GLY A 142 8.85 1.12 -10.03
CA GLY A 142 9.68 2.29 -9.86
C GLY A 142 9.73 2.75 -8.42
N GLN A 143 9.80 4.06 -8.25
CA GLN A 143 9.95 4.70 -6.96
C GLN A 143 8.91 5.81 -6.84
N LEU A 144 8.17 5.85 -5.73
CA LEU A 144 7.29 6.97 -5.38
C LEU A 144 8.08 8.21 -4.95
N ARG A 145 9.23 7.94 -4.34
CA ARG A 145 10.31 8.83 -3.91
C ARG A 145 11.60 8.02 -3.95
N PRO A 146 12.80 8.64 -3.98
CA PRO A 146 14.07 7.91 -3.99
C PRO A 146 14.23 6.85 -2.87
N ASP A 147 13.53 7.02 -1.75
CA ASP A 147 13.53 6.15 -0.58
C ASP A 147 12.33 5.18 -0.50
N ILE A 148 11.42 5.19 -1.48
CA ILE A 148 10.19 4.36 -1.48
C ILE A 148 10.02 3.66 -2.83
N PRO A 149 10.68 2.51 -3.04
CA PRO A 149 10.36 1.59 -4.13
C PRO A 149 8.90 1.12 -4.07
N ALA A 150 8.26 1.04 -5.22
CA ALA A 150 6.89 0.57 -5.35
C ALA A 150 6.68 -0.24 -6.63
N GLN A 151 5.79 -1.22 -6.53
CA GLN A 151 5.32 -2.01 -7.66
C GLN A 151 3.81 -2.02 -7.66
N TYR A 152 3.22 -1.71 -8.80
CA TYR A 152 1.78 -1.72 -9.02
C TYR A 152 1.41 -2.82 -9.98
N SER A 153 0.35 -3.55 -9.64
CA SER A 153 -0.26 -4.58 -10.47
C SER A 153 -1.76 -4.30 -10.52
N PHE A 154 -2.16 -3.62 -11.58
CA PHE A 154 -3.53 -3.16 -11.81
C PHE A 154 -4.20 -3.90 -12.96
N ARG A 155 -5.53 -3.81 -12.97
CA ARG A 155 -6.37 -4.07 -14.12
C ARG A 155 -7.22 -2.85 -14.42
N VAL A 156 -7.52 -2.63 -15.70
CA VAL A 156 -8.53 -1.67 -16.10
C VAL A 156 -9.90 -2.17 -15.62
N LEU A 157 -10.58 -1.34 -14.82
CA LEU A 157 -11.93 -1.64 -14.34
C LEU A 157 -12.99 -1.04 -15.25
N LEU A 158 -12.76 0.18 -15.72
CA LEU A 158 -13.65 0.94 -16.60
C LEU A 158 -12.87 2.07 -17.26
N TYR A 159 -13.26 2.44 -18.47
CA TYR A 159 -12.83 3.68 -19.12
C TYR A 159 -14.00 4.30 -19.88
N SER A 160 -13.89 5.60 -20.14
CA SER A 160 -14.80 6.40 -20.95
C SER A 160 -14.04 7.55 -21.62
N ALA A 161 -14.71 8.32 -22.46
CA ALA A 161 -14.15 9.53 -23.06
C ALA A 161 -13.47 10.50 -22.06
N ASP A 162 -13.90 10.49 -20.80
CA ASP A 162 -13.46 11.45 -19.78
C ASP A 162 -12.51 10.87 -18.73
N SER A 163 -12.51 9.55 -18.50
CA SER A 163 -11.76 8.97 -17.39
C SER A 163 -11.34 7.52 -17.60
N LEU A 164 -10.28 7.12 -16.89
CA LEU A 164 -9.82 5.75 -16.76
C LEU A 164 -9.78 5.37 -15.28
N ARG A 165 -10.39 4.24 -14.94
CA ARG A 165 -10.38 3.66 -13.58
C ARG A 165 -9.66 2.32 -13.58
N VAL A 166 -8.72 2.18 -12.66
CA VAL A 166 -7.89 0.97 -12.49
C VAL A 166 -7.96 0.49 -11.04
N GLY A 167 -7.76 -0.81 -10.84
CA GLY A 167 -7.73 -1.39 -9.51
C GLY A 167 -6.86 -2.63 -9.42
N GLY A 168 -6.32 -2.88 -8.24
CA GLY A 168 -5.42 -4.00 -8.00
C GLY A 168 -4.60 -3.81 -6.75
N ILE A 169 -3.32 -4.18 -6.80
CA ILE A 169 -2.42 -4.19 -5.66
C ILE A 169 -1.26 -3.23 -5.88
N VAL A 170 -0.87 -2.53 -4.82
CA VAL A 170 0.43 -1.88 -4.70
C VAL A 170 1.27 -2.57 -3.62
N ASN A 171 2.52 -2.90 -3.96
CA ASN A 171 3.56 -3.28 -3.00
C ASN A 171 4.47 -2.07 -2.79
N ILE A 172 4.70 -1.69 -1.53
CA ILE A 172 5.48 -0.53 -1.14
C ILE A 172 6.59 -0.98 -0.21
N SER A 173 7.84 -0.63 -0.52
CA SER A 173 8.96 -0.85 0.37
C SER A 173 9.12 0.31 1.33
N LEU A 174 9.24 -0.04 2.62
CA LEU A 174 9.51 0.90 3.70
C LEU A 174 10.63 0.31 4.57
N PRO A 175 11.36 1.14 5.34
CA PRO A 175 12.29 0.62 6.34
C PRO A 175 11.58 -0.38 7.25
N GLY A 176 12.12 -1.59 7.35
CA GLY A 176 11.68 -2.56 8.34
C GLY A 176 12.06 -2.05 9.73
N SER A 177 11.08 -1.98 10.64
CA SER A 177 11.30 -1.66 12.05
C SER A 177 11.91 -2.83 12.81
#